data_AF-A0AAD8YR78-F1
#
_entry.id   AF-A0AAD8YR78-F1
#
_cell.length_a   1.000
_cell.length_b   1.000
_cell.length_c   1.000
_cell.angle_alpha   90.00
_cell.angle_beta   90.00
_cell.angle_gamma   90.00
#
_symmetry.space_group_name_H-M   'P 1'
#
loop_
_entity.id
_entity.type
_entity.pdbx_description
1 polymer ?
#
loop_
_entity_poly.entity_id
_entity_poly.type
_entity_poly.pdbx_seq_one_letter_code
_entity_poly.pdbx_strand_id
1 'polypeptide(L)'
;MTTISTGGQLRLIHQCCVLSPLLYSLYTYDCTATSSFTIIVKFADDTVVMGLISDNDERAYLEEIKHLENWCQENNLLLNISKTKELIVDCSKKQERHYQPVRISGTTVERVDSFRYLGVHISQELSWSRHTNSLAKKARQRLYHLRRLRDFRLPSKVLRNFYTCTIESILTGNITVWFGNSTKQDRQALQRVVHSAEHITHTELPDLQTIYYKRCQTKARRIVKDPTHPNNRLFSLRLRLKRSFFPQAIRALNQGN
;
A
#
# COMPACT_ATOMS: atom_id res chain seq x y z
N MET A 1 -0.84 0.24 14.10
CA MET A 1 0.12 0.34 12.97
C MET A 1 0.10 1.78 12.51
N THR A 2 0.88 2.63 13.17
CA THR A 2 0.93 4.04 12.79
C THR A 2 1.76 4.19 11.52
N THR A 3 1.34 5.08 10.62
CA THR A 3 2.06 5.38 9.38
C THR A 3 2.50 6.83 9.43
N ILE A 4 3.70 7.06 9.94
CA ILE A 4 4.28 8.39 10.08
C ILE A 4 4.86 8.85 8.74
N SER A 5 4.03 9.31 7.80
CA SER A 5 4.53 9.94 6.57
C SER A 5 5.22 11.27 6.92
N THR A 6 6.54 11.26 6.84
CA THR A 6 7.41 12.39 7.14
C THR A 6 7.84 13.03 5.83
N GLY A 7 7.17 14.09 5.38
CA GLY A 7 7.65 14.86 4.22
C GLY A 7 8.93 15.62 4.57
N GLY A 8 10.08 14.96 4.60
CA GLY A 8 11.39 15.54 4.82
C GLY A 8 11.96 16.05 3.50
N GLN A 9 12.13 17.37 3.37
CA GLN A 9 12.66 17.97 2.15
C GLN A 9 14.14 18.34 2.33
N LEU A 10 15.05 17.61 1.67
CA LEU A 10 16.45 18.00 1.57
C LEU A 10 16.58 19.26 0.70
N ARG A 11 17.12 20.35 1.26
CA ARG A 11 17.27 21.65 0.61
C ARG A 11 18.33 21.70 -0.51
N LEU A 12 19.05 20.60 -0.78
CA LEU A 12 20.27 20.60 -1.61
C LEU A 12 20.21 19.73 -2.87
N ILE A 13 19.10 19.05 -3.12
CA ILE A 13 19.01 18.07 -4.21
C ILE A 13 18.12 18.61 -5.34
N HIS A 14 18.71 18.90 -6.50
CA HIS A 14 17.95 19.23 -7.71
C HIS A 14 17.01 18.07 -8.06
N GLN A 15 15.71 18.35 -8.15
CA GLN A 15 14.64 17.37 -8.35
C GLN A 15 14.69 16.61 -9.70
N CYS A 16 15.71 16.87 -10.54
CA CYS A 16 15.89 16.24 -11.85
C CYS A 16 17.27 15.61 -12.06
N CYS A 17 18.16 15.57 -11.05
CA CYS A 17 19.41 14.85 -11.19
C CYS A 17 19.19 13.34 -11.02
N VAL A 18 19.76 12.53 -11.92
CA VAL A 18 19.62 11.06 -11.92
C VAL A 18 20.16 10.43 -10.62
N LEU A 19 21.13 11.08 -9.98
CA LEU A 19 21.74 10.62 -8.73
C LEU A 19 20.94 10.99 -7.48
N SER A 20 20.01 11.93 -7.58
CA SER A 20 19.23 12.44 -6.45
C SER A 20 18.57 11.34 -5.60
N PRO A 21 17.87 10.34 -6.18
CA PRO A 21 17.23 9.29 -5.39
C PRO A 21 18.22 8.36 -4.69
N LEU A 22 19.37 8.09 -5.33
CA LEU A 22 20.42 7.25 -4.77
C LEU A 22 21.06 7.95 -3.57
N LEU A 23 21.44 9.22 -3.73
CA LEU A 23 22.02 10.02 -2.66
C LEU A 23 21.07 10.14 -1.47
N TYR A 24 19.77 10.37 -1.72
CA TYR A 24 18.77 10.39 -0.65
C TYR A 24 18.64 9.04 0.07
N SER A 25 18.72 7.93 -0.68
CA SER A 25 18.65 6.58 -0.08
C SER A 25 19.88 6.27 0.78
N LEU A 26 21.08 6.70 0.35
CA LEU A 26 22.30 6.58 1.14
C LEU A 26 22.28 7.49 2.37
N TYR A 27 21.80 8.72 2.18
CA TYR A 27 21.72 9.73 3.22
C TYR A 27 20.80 9.31 4.37
N THR A 28 19.68 8.66 4.06
CA THR A 28 18.74 8.19 5.07
C THR A 28 19.02 6.75 5.51
N TYR A 29 20.09 6.10 5.06
CA TYR A 29 20.28 4.65 5.20
C TYR A 29 20.30 4.18 6.65
N ASP A 30 21.00 4.90 7.52
CA ASP A 30 21.21 4.66 8.95
C ASP A 30 19.98 4.95 9.83
N CYS A 31 18.97 5.64 9.29
CA CYS A 31 17.66 5.78 9.93
C CYS A 31 16.97 4.40 10.04
N THR A 32 17.21 3.70 11.13
CA THR A 32 16.74 2.33 11.37
C THR A 32 16.07 2.22 12.73
N ALA A 33 15.18 1.24 12.88
CA ALA A 33 14.47 1.03 14.14
C ALA A 33 15.44 0.66 15.26
N THR A 34 15.24 1.23 16.45
CA THR A 34 16.08 0.94 17.63
C THR A 34 15.63 -0.30 18.39
N SER A 35 14.33 -0.58 18.37
CA SER A 35 13.71 -1.68 19.11
C SER A 35 13.25 -2.82 18.20
N SER A 36 13.39 -4.06 18.67
CA SER A 36 12.86 -5.26 17.99
C SER A 36 11.33 -5.30 17.92
N PHE A 37 10.64 -4.47 18.71
CA PHE A 37 9.17 -4.32 18.68
C PHE A 37 8.69 -3.26 17.69
N THR A 38 9.63 -2.61 17.01
CA THR A 38 9.35 -1.51 16.07
C THR A 38 9.99 -1.78 14.72
N ILE A 39 9.38 -1.23 13.68
CA ILE A 39 9.86 -1.34 12.30
C ILE A 39 9.76 0.03 11.66
N ILE A 40 10.86 0.48 11.07
CA ILE A 40 10.89 1.66 10.21
C ILE A 40 10.90 1.19 8.74
N VAL A 41 9.91 1.63 7.97
CA VAL A 41 9.83 1.41 6.53
C VAL A 41 9.98 2.75 5.83
N LYS A 42 10.93 2.86 4.89
CA LYS A 42 11.22 4.08 4.14
C LYS A 42 10.92 3.88 2.65
N PHE A 43 10.28 4.86 2.03
CA PHE A 43 10.08 4.95 0.59
C PHE A 43 10.24 6.41 0.16
N ALA A 44 11.43 6.77 -0.35
CA ALA A 44 11.79 8.17 -0.54
C ALA A 44 11.54 8.97 0.76
N ASP A 45 10.83 10.11 0.70
CA ASP A 45 10.47 10.89 1.87
C ASP A 45 9.43 10.20 2.77
N ASP A 46 8.55 9.37 2.22
CA ASP A 46 7.56 8.63 3.01
C ASP A 46 8.23 7.60 3.94
N THR A 47 8.28 7.91 5.23
CA THR A 47 8.66 6.97 6.30
C THR A 47 7.40 6.40 6.96
N VAL A 48 7.54 5.29 7.68
CA VAL A 48 6.47 4.63 8.44
C VAL A 48 7.13 4.01 9.66
N VAL A 49 6.74 4.46 10.85
CA VAL A 49 7.12 3.83 12.11
C VAL A 49 5.99 2.95 12.60
N MET A 50 6.20 1.65 12.60
CA MET A 50 5.24 0.66 13.10
C MET A 50 5.75 0.07 14.41
N GLY A 51 5.01 0.27 15.50
CA GLY A 51 5.24 -0.43 16.76
C GLY A 51 4.14 -1.44 17.07
N LEU A 52 4.52 -2.57 17.67
CA LEU A 52 3.57 -3.49 18.29
C LEU A 52 3.18 -2.97 19.68
N ILE A 53 1.87 -2.83 19.91
CA ILE A 53 1.31 -2.49 21.22
C ILE A 53 0.81 -3.78 21.85
N SER A 54 1.39 -4.18 22.97
CA SER A 54 1.03 -5.38 23.74
C SER A 54 0.61 -4.97 25.14
N ASP A 55 -0.45 -5.57 25.68
CA ASP A 55 -0.93 -5.29 27.05
C ASP A 55 -1.13 -3.80 27.38
N ASN A 56 -1.55 -3.03 26.38
CA ASN A 56 -1.72 -1.57 26.47
C ASN A 56 -0.43 -0.78 26.74
N ASP A 57 0.73 -1.39 26.48
CA ASP A 57 2.03 -0.74 26.52
C ASP A 57 2.41 -0.22 25.12
N GLU A 58 2.48 1.11 25.00
CA GLU A 58 2.87 1.84 23.80
C GLU A 58 4.28 2.46 23.92
N ARG A 59 5.04 2.15 24.98
CA ARG A 59 6.34 2.78 25.26
C ARG A 59 7.34 2.62 24.12
N ALA A 60 7.54 1.39 23.63
CA ALA A 60 8.47 1.13 22.55
C ALA A 60 8.15 1.95 21.29
N TYR A 61 6.87 2.13 20.99
CA TYR A 61 6.42 2.94 19.87
C TYR A 61 6.67 4.44 20.09
N LEU A 62 6.34 4.96 21.29
CA LEU A 62 6.56 6.37 21.62
C LEU A 62 8.05 6.73 21.71
N GLU A 63 8.89 5.83 22.23
CA GLU A 63 10.35 5.99 22.26
C GLU A 63 10.93 6.02 20.85
N GLU A 64 10.44 5.16 19.96
CA GLU A 64 10.89 5.14 18.56
C GLU A 64 10.50 6.42 17.80
N ILE A 65 9.34 7.02 18.09
CA ILE A 65 8.96 8.33 17.54
C ILE A 65 9.93 9.42 17.99
N LYS A 66 10.28 9.44 19.28
CA LYS A 66 11.24 10.41 19.83
C LYS A 66 12.63 10.21 19.22
N HIS A 67 13.04 8.96 19.04
CA HIS A 67 14.30 8.64 18.39
C HIS A 67 14.33 9.15 16.94
N LEU A 68 13.25 8.91 16.18
CA LEU A 68 13.12 9.43 14.81
C LEU A 68 13.14 10.96 14.77
N GLU A 69 12.45 11.62 15.71
CA GLU A 69 12.47 13.09 15.82
C GLU A 69 13.89 13.61 16.05
N ASN A 70 14.63 13.04 16.99
CA ASN A 70 16.02 13.42 17.27
C ASN A 70 16.93 13.16 16.07
N TRP A 71 16.81 11.98 15.44
CA TRP A 71 17.60 11.65 14.25
C TRP A 71 17.32 12.64 13.11
N CYS A 72 16.06 13.05 12.90
CA CYS A 72 15.74 14.08 11.92
C CYS A 72 16.38 15.42 12.28
N GLN A 73 16.38 15.84 13.54
CA GLN A 73 17.01 17.08 13.98
C GLN A 73 18.53 17.06 13.76
N GLU A 74 19.21 16.00 14.16
CA GLU A 74 20.65 15.80 13.97
C GLU A 74 21.04 15.79 12.49
N ASN A 75 20.16 15.24 11.65
CA ASN A 75 20.33 15.20 10.20
C ASN A 75 19.70 16.41 9.50
N ASN A 76 19.35 17.51 10.16
CA ASN A 76 18.80 18.70 9.48
C ASN A 76 17.57 18.42 8.58
N LEU A 77 16.76 17.43 8.95
CA LEU A 77 15.51 17.06 8.30
C LEU A 77 14.33 17.64 9.08
N LEU A 78 13.38 18.22 8.35
CA LEU A 78 12.16 18.76 8.94
C LEU A 78 11.00 17.78 8.78
N LEU A 79 10.38 17.43 9.90
CA LEU A 79 9.17 16.61 9.92
C LEU A 79 7.95 17.45 9.55
N ASN A 80 7.23 17.05 8.50
CA ASN A 80 5.97 17.68 8.15
C ASN A 80 4.81 17.10 8.98
N ILE A 81 4.63 17.63 10.18
CA ILE A 81 3.61 17.17 11.14
C ILE A 81 2.20 17.24 10.55
N SER A 82 1.92 18.21 9.67
CA SER A 82 0.60 18.34 9.02
C SER A 82 0.27 17.18 8.06
N LYS A 83 1.29 16.55 7.47
CA LYS A 83 1.17 15.37 6.60
C LYS A 83 1.29 14.06 7.37
N THR A 84 1.98 14.07 8.51
CA THR A 84 2.10 12.93 9.41
C THR A 84 0.74 12.61 10.03
N LYS A 85 0.36 11.33 9.98
CA LYS A 85 -0.90 10.82 10.55
C LYS A 85 -0.64 9.63 11.44
N GLU A 86 -1.47 9.47 12.46
CA GLU A 86 -1.49 8.28 13.29
C GLU A 86 -2.64 7.37 12.91
N LEU A 87 -2.35 6.08 12.77
CA LEU A 87 -3.35 5.04 12.49
C LEU A 87 -3.19 3.93 13.53
N ILE A 88 -4.17 3.76 14.40
CA ILE A 88 -4.16 2.66 15.36
C ILE A 88 -4.96 1.51 14.74
N VAL A 89 -4.40 0.30 14.78
CA VAL A 89 -5.05 -0.90 14.27
C VAL A 89 -5.24 -1.81 15.46
N ASP A 90 -6.45 -1.87 15.98
CA ASP A 90 -6.80 -2.75 17.09
C ASP A 90 -7.69 -3.90 16.61
N CYS A 91 -7.19 -5.12 16.77
CA CYS A 91 -7.91 -6.35 16.44
C CYS A 91 -8.63 -6.96 17.65
N SER A 92 -8.53 -6.33 18.83
CA SER A 92 -9.17 -6.77 20.06
C SER A 92 -10.68 -6.48 20.04
N LYS A 93 -11.46 -7.39 20.61
CA LYS A 93 -12.90 -7.18 20.87
C LYS A 93 -13.18 -6.53 22.23
N LYS A 94 -12.15 -6.27 23.04
CA LYS A 94 -12.29 -5.68 24.38
C LYS A 94 -12.38 -4.16 24.31
N GLN A 95 -12.98 -3.59 25.37
CA GLN A 95 -13.27 -2.18 25.66
C GLN A 95 -12.32 -1.12 25.07
N GLU A 96 -12.88 0.08 24.87
CA GLU A 96 -12.18 1.31 24.51
C GLU A 96 -10.84 1.44 25.23
N ARG A 97 -9.77 1.43 24.44
CA ARG A 97 -8.42 1.69 24.92
C ARG A 97 -8.10 3.16 24.74
N HIS A 98 -7.64 3.79 25.80
CA HIS A 98 -7.16 5.17 25.76
C HIS A 98 -5.66 5.18 25.50
N TYR A 99 -5.29 5.29 24.21
CA TYR A 99 -3.91 5.49 23.78
C TYR A 99 -3.52 6.96 23.86
N GLN A 100 -2.32 7.25 24.37
CA GLN A 100 -1.83 8.62 24.48
C GLN A 100 -1.72 9.26 23.09
N PRO A 101 -2.09 10.54 22.93
CA PRO A 101 -1.86 11.24 21.66
C PRO A 101 -0.36 11.39 21.40
N VAL A 102 0.08 11.00 20.20
CA VAL A 102 1.46 11.22 19.78
C VAL A 102 1.71 12.71 19.60
N ARG A 103 2.85 13.18 20.13
CA ARG A 103 3.32 14.56 19.99
C ARG A 103 4.70 14.55 19.35
N ILE A 104 4.88 15.38 18.33
CA ILE A 104 6.16 15.63 17.66
C ILE A 104 6.40 17.13 17.75
N SER A 105 7.56 17.54 18.28
CA SER A 105 7.93 18.95 18.48
C SER A 105 6.84 19.75 19.21
N GLY A 106 6.21 19.13 20.23
CA GLY A 106 5.12 19.72 21.00
C GLY A 106 3.75 19.75 20.32
N THR A 107 3.65 19.40 19.04
CA THR A 107 2.39 19.38 18.28
C THR A 107 1.79 17.98 18.24
N THR A 108 0.50 17.86 18.53
CA THR A 108 -0.22 16.58 18.46
C THR A 108 -0.40 16.12 17.01
N VAL A 109 -0.04 14.87 16.73
CA VAL A 109 -0.26 14.25 15.42
C VAL A 109 -1.74 13.87 15.28
N GLU A 110 -2.33 14.17 14.12
CA GLU A 110 -3.72 13.81 13.84
C GLU A 110 -3.87 12.29 13.75
N ARG A 111 -4.77 11.75 14.59
CA ARG A 111 -5.21 10.35 14.54
C ARG A 111 -6.34 10.20 13.53
N VAL A 112 -6.21 9.24 12.61
CA VAL A 112 -7.16 8.99 11.52
C VAL A 112 -7.59 7.54 11.48
N ASP A 113 -8.82 7.28 11.03
CA ASP A 113 -9.34 5.91 10.86
C ASP A 113 -8.83 5.24 9.58
N SER A 114 -8.31 6.03 8.64
CA SER A 114 -7.72 5.50 7.41
C SER A 114 -6.80 6.52 6.75
N PHE A 115 -5.72 6.00 6.19
CA PHE A 115 -4.68 6.77 5.53
C PHE A 115 -4.35 6.20 4.15
N ARG A 116 -3.92 7.06 3.21
CA ARG A 116 -3.48 6.62 1.87
C ARG A 116 -1.97 6.53 1.84
N TYR A 117 -1.44 5.32 1.81
CA TYR A 117 0.00 5.05 1.75
C TYR A 117 0.36 4.41 0.40
N LEU A 118 1.31 5.00 -0.33
CA LEU A 118 1.79 4.54 -1.65
C LEU A 118 0.65 4.15 -2.63
N GLY A 119 -0.42 4.94 -2.61
CA GLY A 119 -1.58 4.76 -3.49
C GLY A 119 -2.66 3.78 -3.00
N VAL A 120 -2.50 3.17 -1.83
CA VAL A 120 -3.47 2.24 -1.23
C VAL A 120 -4.08 2.84 0.04
N HIS A 121 -5.39 2.77 0.20
CA HIS A 121 -6.04 3.13 1.47
C HIS A 121 -5.93 1.98 2.48
N ILE A 122 -5.34 2.27 3.63
CA ILE A 122 -5.27 1.39 4.79
C ILE A 122 -6.24 1.94 5.83
N SER A 123 -7.09 1.09 6.41
CA SER A 123 -8.04 1.46 7.47
C SER A 123 -7.68 0.80 8.79
N GLN A 124 -8.14 1.37 9.90
CA GLN A 124 -7.92 0.84 11.24
C GLN A 124 -8.52 -0.56 11.40
N GLU A 125 -9.64 -0.86 10.72
CA GLU A 125 -10.28 -2.17 10.72
C GLU A 125 -9.65 -3.13 9.70
N LEU A 126 -8.60 -2.70 8.98
CA LEU A 126 -7.98 -3.43 7.86
C LEU A 126 -9.00 -3.85 6.77
N SER A 127 -10.09 -3.09 6.64
CA SER A 127 -11.07 -3.20 5.57
C SER A 127 -10.58 -2.51 4.30
N TRP A 128 -10.79 -3.18 3.16
CA TRP A 128 -10.41 -2.68 1.84
C TRP A 128 -11.54 -1.93 1.13
N SER A 129 -12.73 -1.83 1.73
CA SER A 129 -13.90 -1.25 1.07
C SER A 129 -13.71 0.22 0.70
N ARG A 130 -13.01 1.01 1.53
CA ARG A 130 -12.67 2.41 1.20
C ARG A 130 -11.78 2.48 -0.05
N HIS A 131 -10.77 1.61 -0.12
CA HIS A 131 -9.87 1.50 -1.27
C HIS A 131 -10.62 1.08 -2.53
N THR A 132 -11.35 -0.04 -2.50
CA THR A 132 -12.09 -0.60 -3.65
C THR A 132 -13.16 0.36 -4.15
N ASN A 133 -13.90 1.04 -3.26
CA ASN A 133 -14.87 2.05 -3.66
C ASN A 133 -14.22 3.22 -4.38
N SER A 134 -13.05 3.67 -3.91
CA SER A 134 -12.29 4.75 -4.56
C SER A 134 -11.81 4.34 -5.97
N LEU A 135 -11.35 3.09 -6.14
CA LEU A 135 -10.94 2.54 -7.43
C LEU A 135 -12.14 2.41 -8.37
N ALA A 136 -13.27 1.87 -7.89
CA ALA A 136 -14.48 1.74 -8.67
C ALA A 136 -15.00 3.10 -9.15
N LYS A 137 -14.97 4.14 -8.30
CA LYS A 137 -15.36 5.51 -8.67
C LYS A 137 -14.48 6.06 -9.79
N LYS A 138 -13.15 5.96 -9.65
CA LYS A 138 -12.19 6.41 -10.69
C LYS A 138 -12.36 5.64 -11.99
N ALA A 139 -12.55 4.32 -11.91
CA ALA A 139 -12.71 3.47 -13.08
C ALA A 139 -14.04 3.75 -13.82
N ARG A 140 -15.13 4.02 -13.09
CA ARG A 140 -16.41 4.45 -13.68
C ARG A 140 -16.32 5.78 -14.42
N GLN A 141 -15.55 6.74 -13.92
CA GLN A 141 -15.28 7.98 -14.65
C GLN A 141 -14.58 7.69 -15.99
N ARG A 142 -13.65 6.74 -16.01
CA ARG A 142 -12.93 6.33 -17.23
C ARG A 142 -13.80 5.53 -18.20
N LEU A 143 -14.79 4.77 -17.71
CA LEU A 143 -15.79 4.11 -18.54
C LEU A 143 -16.59 5.11 -19.39
N TYR A 144 -16.87 6.31 -18.87
CA TYR A 144 -17.54 7.35 -19.66
C TYR A 144 -16.72 7.70 -20.91
N HIS A 145 -15.41 7.93 -20.76
CA HIS A 145 -14.54 8.19 -21.90
C HIS A 145 -14.47 7.00 -22.86
N LEU A 146 -14.43 5.77 -22.34
CA LEU A 146 -14.46 4.57 -23.19
C LEU A 146 -15.75 4.48 -24.02
N ARG A 147 -16.91 4.85 -23.47
CA ARG A 147 -18.18 4.95 -24.22
C ARG A 147 -18.10 6.01 -25.31
N ARG A 148 -17.59 7.20 -24.99
CA ARG A 148 -17.39 8.27 -25.97
C ARG A 148 -16.50 7.83 -27.13
N LEU A 149 -15.41 7.12 -26.85
CA LEU A 149 -14.53 6.57 -27.88
C LEU A 149 -15.23 5.52 -28.75
N ARG A 150 -16.15 4.73 -28.18
CA ARG A 150 -16.99 3.81 -28.95
C ARG A 150 -17.97 4.58 -29.85
N ASP A 151 -18.56 5.68 -29.39
CA ASP A 151 -19.47 6.52 -30.20
C ASP A 151 -18.77 7.04 -31.46
N PHE A 152 -17.46 7.32 -31.38
CA PHE A 152 -16.61 7.68 -32.53
C PHE A 152 -16.25 6.51 -33.44
N ARG A 153 -16.84 5.33 -33.24
CA ARG A 153 -16.65 4.10 -34.03
C ARG A 153 -15.19 3.64 -34.12
N LEU A 154 -14.40 3.87 -33.06
CA LEU A 154 -13.03 3.41 -33.03
C LEU A 154 -12.94 1.86 -33.06
N PRO A 155 -11.89 1.30 -33.68
CA PRO A 155 -11.70 -0.15 -33.72
C PRO A 155 -11.61 -0.77 -32.32
N SER A 156 -12.15 -1.98 -32.16
CA SER A 156 -12.17 -2.68 -30.86
C SER A 156 -10.77 -2.88 -30.25
N LYS A 157 -9.73 -3.03 -31.09
CA LYS A 157 -8.32 -3.09 -30.64
C LYS A 157 -7.88 -1.80 -29.92
N VAL A 158 -8.27 -0.64 -30.44
CA VAL A 158 -7.94 0.66 -29.84
C VAL A 158 -8.69 0.83 -28.52
N LEU A 159 -9.97 0.45 -28.47
CA LEU A 159 -10.77 0.50 -27.25
C LEU A 159 -10.25 -0.43 -26.16
N ARG A 160 -9.82 -1.64 -26.53
CA ARG A 160 -9.16 -2.59 -25.62
C ARG A 160 -7.87 -2.00 -25.06
N ASN A 161 -7.03 -1.40 -25.91
CA ASN A 161 -5.81 -0.73 -25.46
C ASN A 161 -6.13 0.42 -24.50
N PHE A 162 -7.14 1.24 -24.81
CA PHE A 162 -7.58 2.31 -23.91
C PHE A 162 -8.04 1.75 -22.56
N TYR A 163 -8.83 0.68 -22.55
CA TYR A 163 -9.23 -0.02 -21.33
C TYR A 163 -8.01 -0.49 -20.52
N THR A 164 -7.07 -1.19 -21.15
CA THR A 164 -5.88 -1.71 -20.46
C THR A 164 -5.04 -0.59 -19.86
N CYS A 165 -4.80 0.48 -20.62
CA CYS A 165 -3.97 1.60 -20.19
C CYS A 165 -4.63 2.47 -19.11
N THR A 166 -5.96 2.61 -19.12
CA THR A 166 -6.64 3.59 -18.27
C THR A 166 -7.52 2.96 -17.19
N ILE A 167 -8.26 1.91 -17.48
CA ILE A 167 -9.19 1.30 -16.51
C ILE A 167 -8.50 0.17 -15.76
N GLU A 168 -7.92 -0.79 -16.49
CA GLU A 168 -7.25 -1.94 -15.89
C GLU A 168 -6.04 -1.51 -15.05
N SER A 169 -5.25 -0.53 -15.51
CA SER A 169 -4.10 -0.01 -14.77
C SER A 169 -4.46 0.51 -13.38
N ILE A 170 -5.63 1.17 -13.24
CA ILE A 170 -6.17 1.59 -11.94
C ILE A 170 -6.67 0.41 -11.12
N LEU A 171 -7.52 -0.43 -11.72
CA LEU A 171 -8.15 -1.55 -11.01
C LEU A 171 -7.13 -2.56 -10.49
N THR A 172 -5.99 -2.67 -11.18
CA THR A 172 -4.95 -3.66 -10.88
C THR A 172 -3.74 -3.06 -10.16
N GLY A 173 -3.74 -1.74 -9.90
CA GLY A 173 -2.69 -1.07 -9.13
C GLY A 173 -2.54 -1.69 -7.74
N ASN A 174 -1.32 -2.15 -7.43
CA ASN A 174 -1.00 -2.83 -6.16
C ASN A 174 -1.94 -4.00 -5.80
N ILE A 175 -2.58 -4.64 -6.79
CA ILE A 175 -3.63 -5.67 -6.58
C ILE A 175 -3.18 -6.85 -5.69
N THR A 176 -1.87 -7.15 -5.68
CA THR A 176 -1.28 -8.21 -4.82
C THR A 176 -1.37 -7.92 -3.32
N VAL A 177 -1.58 -6.66 -2.93
CA VAL A 177 -1.63 -6.22 -1.53
C VAL A 177 -3.03 -6.38 -0.93
N TRP A 178 -4.05 -5.93 -1.65
CA TRP A 178 -5.39 -5.70 -1.09
C TRP A 178 -6.47 -6.67 -1.61
N PHE A 179 -6.34 -7.17 -2.84
CA PHE A 179 -7.43 -7.91 -3.50
C PHE A 179 -7.74 -9.24 -2.81
N GLY A 180 -6.70 -9.98 -2.41
CA GLY A 180 -6.81 -11.23 -1.69
C GLY A 180 -7.55 -11.13 -0.36
N ASN A 181 -7.58 -9.94 0.24
CA ASN A 181 -8.16 -9.64 1.54
C ASN A 181 -9.46 -8.85 1.46
N SER A 182 -9.83 -8.40 0.26
CA SER A 182 -11.09 -7.71 0.01
C SER A 182 -12.28 -8.66 0.11
N THR A 183 -13.44 -8.15 0.48
CA THR A 183 -14.67 -8.96 0.58
C THR A 183 -15.13 -9.45 -0.80
N LYS A 184 -15.98 -10.49 -0.84
CA LYS A 184 -16.60 -10.95 -2.10
C LYS A 184 -17.39 -9.82 -2.76
N GLN A 185 -18.11 -9.02 -1.96
CA GLN A 185 -18.89 -7.87 -2.42
C GLN A 185 -18.00 -6.81 -3.10
N ASP A 186 -16.85 -6.47 -2.47
CA ASP A 186 -15.89 -5.52 -3.03
C ASP A 186 -15.33 -6.00 -4.37
N ARG A 187 -14.94 -7.29 -4.45
CA ARG A 187 -14.43 -7.88 -5.70
C ARG A 187 -15.48 -7.87 -6.80
N GLN A 188 -16.73 -8.22 -6.49
CA GLN A 188 -17.84 -8.15 -7.44
C GLN A 188 -18.10 -6.72 -7.91
N ALA A 189 -18.00 -5.72 -7.02
CA ALA A 189 -18.18 -4.32 -7.38
C ALA A 189 -17.14 -3.84 -8.41
N LEU A 190 -15.88 -4.28 -8.29
CA LEU A 190 -14.83 -4.01 -9.26
C LEU A 190 -15.03 -4.82 -10.56
N GLN A 191 -15.41 -6.09 -10.44
CA GLN A 191 -15.64 -6.95 -11.60
C GLN A 191 -16.79 -6.44 -12.49
N ARG A 192 -17.83 -5.81 -11.91
CA ARG A 192 -18.88 -5.12 -12.68
C ARG A 192 -18.34 -4.00 -13.59
N VAL A 193 -17.25 -3.35 -13.22
CA VAL A 193 -16.59 -2.33 -14.06
C VAL A 193 -15.95 -3.00 -15.28
N VAL A 194 -15.32 -4.16 -15.09
CA VAL A 194 -14.74 -4.95 -16.18
C VAL A 194 -15.83 -5.40 -17.15
N HIS A 195 -16.92 -5.99 -16.65
CA HIS A 195 -18.06 -6.39 -17.50
C HIS A 195 -18.68 -5.21 -18.26
N SER A 196 -18.78 -4.05 -17.62
CA SER A 196 -19.23 -2.84 -18.32
C SER A 196 -18.29 -2.47 -19.46
N ALA A 197 -16.97 -2.59 -19.27
CA ALA A 197 -16.00 -2.37 -20.33
C ALA A 197 -16.12 -3.41 -21.45
N GLU A 198 -16.27 -4.70 -21.12
CA GLU A 198 -16.47 -5.79 -22.10
C GLU A 198 -17.65 -5.51 -23.03
N HIS A 199 -18.78 -5.11 -22.45
CA HIS A 199 -19.95 -4.73 -23.23
C HIS A 199 -19.70 -3.54 -24.16
N ILE A 200 -18.93 -2.54 -23.69
CA ILE A 200 -18.59 -1.37 -24.52
C ILE A 200 -17.60 -1.76 -25.62
N THR A 201 -16.58 -2.56 -25.33
CA THR A 201 -15.50 -2.91 -26.27
C THR A 201 -15.84 -4.09 -27.18
N HIS A 202 -16.90 -4.84 -26.90
CA HIS A 202 -17.26 -6.08 -27.62
C HIS A 202 -16.06 -7.04 -27.70
N THR A 203 -15.29 -7.12 -26.63
CA THR A 203 -14.13 -8.00 -26.51
C THR A 203 -14.12 -8.62 -25.13
N GLU A 204 -13.73 -9.89 -25.05
CA GLU A 204 -13.43 -10.53 -23.77
C GLU A 204 -12.25 -9.84 -23.09
N LEU A 205 -12.42 -9.51 -21.81
CA LEU A 205 -11.40 -8.89 -20.97
C LEU A 205 -11.06 -9.84 -19.81
N PRO A 206 -9.79 -9.89 -19.39
CA PRO A 206 -9.39 -10.78 -18.30
C PRO A 206 -10.11 -10.39 -17.00
N ASP A 207 -10.60 -11.37 -16.27
CA ASP A 207 -11.20 -11.15 -14.96
C ASP A 207 -10.13 -10.75 -13.92
N LEU A 208 -10.56 -9.99 -12.91
CA LEU A 208 -9.63 -9.47 -11.91
C LEU A 208 -9.00 -10.57 -11.05
N GLN A 209 -9.69 -11.70 -10.86
CA GLN A 209 -9.20 -12.82 -10.06
C GLN A 209 -8.05 -13.53 -10.79
N THR A 210 -8.15 -13.72 -12.11
CA THR A 210 -7.08 -14.26 -12.95
C THR A 210 -5.88 -13.32 -12.99
N ILE A 211 -6.09 -12.01 -13.19
CA ILE A 211 -5.00 -11.02 -13.15
C ILE A 211 -4.31 -11.04 -11.79
N TYR A 212 -5.08 -11.07 -10.70
CA TYR A 212 -4.56 -11.16 -9.35
C TYR A 212 -3.70 -12.42 -9.15
N TYR A 213 -4.23 -13.59 -9.50
CA TYR A 213 -3.52 -14.86 -9.35
C TYR A 213 -2.20 -14.87 -10.14
N LYS A 214 -2.24 -14.45 -11.42
CA LYS A 214 -1.06 -14.36 -12.27
C LYS A 214 0.00 -13.44 -11.67
N ARG A 215 -0.39 -12.24 -11.19
CA ARG A 215 0.54 -11.29 -10.56
C ARG A 215 1.09 -11.82 -9.24
N CYS A 216 0.28 -12.51 -8.44
CA CYS A 216 0.73 -13.15 -7.22
C CYS A 216 1.79 -14.21 -7.52
N GLN A 217 1.54 -15.09 -8.49
CA GLN A 217 2.47 -16.13 -8.89
C GLN A 217 3.78 -15.55 -9.45
N THR A 218 3.71 -14.56 -10.34
CA THR A 218 4.90 -13.88 -10.87
C THR A 218 5.72 -13.24 -9.76
N LYS A 219 5.08 -12.52 -8.83
CA LYS A 219 5.77 -11.87 -7.70
C LYS A 219 6.38 -12.90 -6.75
N ALA A 220 5.65 -13.97 -6.44
CA ALA A 220 6.14 -15.07 -5.60
C ALA A 220 7.38 -15.73 -6.21
N ARG A 221 7.34 -16.08 -7.50
CA ARG A 221 8.49 -16.67 -8.21
C ARG A 221 9.71 -15.75 -8.18
N ARG A 222 9.53 -14.43 -8.32
CA ARG A 222 10.64 -13.47 -8.21
C ARG A 222 11.26 -13.47 -6.81
N ILE A 223 10.42 -13.45 -5.77
CA ILE A 223 10.89 -13.47 -4.37
C ILE A 223 11.65 -14.77 -4.06
N VAL A 224 11.12 -15.92 -4.49
CA VAL A 224 11.75 -17.23 -4.23
C VAL A 224 13.07 -17.37 -4.98
N LYS A 225 13.17 -16.86 -6.21
CA LYS A 225 14.39 -16.90 -7.03
C LYS A 225 15.52 -16.00 -6.52
N ASP A 226 15.20 -15.02 -5.68
CA ASP A 226 16.17 -14.07 -5.14
C ASP A 226 16.38 -14.33 -3.63
N PRO A 227 17.46 -15.02 -3.22
CA PRO A 227 17.77 -15.27 -1.82
C PRO A 227 18.00 -14.01 -0.99
N THR A 228 18.38 -12.89 -1.64
CA THR A 228 18.65 -11.60 -0.97
C THR A 228 17.37 -10.81 -0.73
N HIS A 229 16.26 -11.19 -1.36
CA HIS A 229 14.99 -10.50 -1.19
C HIS A 229 14.54 -10.58 0.28
N PRO A 230 14.13 -9.45 0.91
CA PRO A 230 13.81 -9.41 2.35
C PRO A 230 12.71 -10.39 2.76
N ASN A 231 11.76 -10.64 1.85
CA ASN A 231 10.67 -11.59 2.07
C ASN A 231 10.99 -13.05 1.65
N ASN A 232 12.19 -13.39 1.17
CA ASN A 232 12.51 -14.74 0.70
C ASN A 232 12.26 -15.79 1.80
N ARG A 233 12.71 -15.49 3.02
CA ARG A 233 12.51 -16.33 4.22
C ARG A 233 11.04 -16.57 4.58
N LEU A 234 10.12 -15.69 4.16
CA LEU A 234 8.68 -15.86 4.42
C LEU A 234 8.03 -16.92 3.51
N PHE A 235 8.72 -17.36 2.45
CA PHE A 235 8.26 -18.42 1.56
C PHE A 235 8.76 -19.80 1.97
N SER A 236 9.84 -19.89 2.76
CA SER A 236 10.27 -21.12 3.42
C SER A 236 9.49 -21.37 4.71
N LEU A 237 9.18 -20.31 5.46
CA LEU A 237 8.32 -20.36 6.64
C LEU A 237 6.86 -20.42 6.19
N ARG A 238 6.16 -21.53 6.44
CA ARG A 238 4.70 -21.67 6.20
C ARG A 238 3.88 -20.77 7.14
N LEU A 239 3.97 -19.45 6.99
CA LEU A 239 3.30 -18.47 7.85
C LEU A 239 1.78 -18.55 7.68
N ARG A 240 1.07 -18.53 8.82
CA ARG A 240 -0.39 -18.75 8.93
C ARG A 240 -1.24 -17.46 8.85
N LEU A 241 -0.81 -16.44 8.10
CA LEU A 241 -1.66 -15.27 7.85
C LEU A 241 -2.68 -15.58 6.73
N LYS A 242 -3.73 -16.37 7.05
CA LYS A 242 -4.71 -16.92 6.07
C LYS A 242 -5.22 -15.94 5.01
N ARG A 243 -5.21 -14.64 5.33
CA ARG A 243 -5.61 -13.50 4.50
C ARG A 243 -4.46 -12.51 4.36
N SER A 244 -3.37 -12.93 3.72
CA SER A 244 -2.33 -12.00 3.23
C SER A 244 -1.78 -12.49 1.89
N PHE A 245 -1.00 -11.64 1.23
CA PHE A 245 -0.30 -11.99 0.00
C PHE A 245 0.45 -13.33 0.14
N PHE A 246 1.18 -13.54 1.26
CA PHE A 246 2.09 -14.68 1.40
C PHE A 246 1.37 -16.03 1.33
N PRO A 247 0.29 -16.33 2.08
CA PRO A 247 -0.36 -17.64 1.96
C PRO A 247 -1.14 -17.85 0.68
N GLN A 248 -1.51 -16.77 -0.03
CA GLN A 248 -2.14 -16.89 -1.35
C GLN A 248 -1.10 -17.14 -2.43
N ALA A 249 0.05 -16.46 -2.34
CA ALA A 249 1.22 -16.68 -3.18
C ALA A 249 1.79 -18.09 -3.00
N ILE A 250 1.94 -18.57 -1.77
CA ILE A 250 2.40 -19.94 -1.47
C ILE A 250 1.41 -20.98 -2.03
N ARG A 251 0.10 -20.79 -1.84
CA ARG A 251 -0.92 -21.66 -2.45
C ARG A 251 -0.82 -21.68 -3.98
N ALA A 252 -0.65 -20.50 -4.60
CA ALA A 252 -0.51 -20.37 -6.04
C ALA A 252 0.78 -21.00 -6.61
N LEU A 253 1.85 -21.07 -5.82
CA LEU A 253 3.06 -21.80 -6.18
C LEU A 253 2.84 -23.32 -6.09
N ASN A 254 2.18 -23.80 -5.03
CA ASN A 254 1.95 -25.23 -4.82
C ASN A 254 0.93 -25.84 -5.80
N GLN A 255 0.02 -25.04 -6.37
CA GLN A 255 -0.95 -25.48 -7.39
C GLN A 255 -0.35 -25.55 -8.81
N GLY A 256 0.89 -25.09 -9.00
CA GLY A 256 1.57 -25.05 -10.30
C GLY A 256 2.70 -26.07 -10.46
N ASN A 257 2.80 -27.04 -9.55
CA ASN A 257 3.67 -28.22 -9.64
C ASN A 257 2.82 -29.47 -9.81
#